data_AF-A0A6A0AYK0-F1
#
_entry.id   AF-A0A6A0AYK0-F1
#
_cell.length_a   1.000
_cell.length_b   1.000
_cell.length_c   1.000
_cell.angle_alpha   90.00
_cell.angle_beta   90.00
_cell.angle_gamma   90.00
#
_symmetry.space_group_name_H-M   'P 1'
#
loop_
_entity.id
_entity.type
_entity.pdbx_description
1 polymer ?
#
loop_
_entity_poly.entity_id
_entity_poly.type
_entity_poly.pdbx_seq_one_letter_code
_entity_poly.pdbx_strand_id
1 'polypeptide(L)'
;MSQSSASAAGGDPEGMAELLSECELLRARVGQQGLALDDTPSSLQALDQLTPRWRDDQEELPWLGNDAGLYLGTVIVRTVRGAAWHVWPGGHPVVRLASGREVNVVEAGLDWAVHGSPELFQVYAEAAEA
;
A
#
# COMPACT_ATOMS: atom_id res chain seq x y z
N MET A 1 -11.66 -9.58 43.07
CA MET A 1 -10.40 -9.17 42.42
C MET A 1 -9.89 -10.36 41.61
N SER A 2 -10.07 -10.34 40.29
CA SER A 2 -9.34 -11.21 39.37
C SER A 2 -8.88 -10.34 38.21
N GLN A 3 -7.57 -10.17 38.09
CA GLN A 3 -6.90 -9.53 36.97
C GLN A 3 -6.26 -10.57 36.05
N SER A 4 -6.03 -10.13 34.81
CA SER A 4 -5.04 -10.60 33.83
C SER A 4 -5.46 -11.82 32.98
N SER A 5 -5.32 -11.80 31.66
CA SER A 5 -4.40 -11.03 30.82
C SER A 5 -5.04 -10.67 29.47
N ALA A 6 -4.92 -9.40 29.07
CA ALA A 6 -5.00 -9.05 27.66
C ALA A 6 -3.83 -9.72 26.94
N SER A 7 -4.10 -10.76 26.15
CA SER A 7 -3.11 -11.26 25.20
C SER A 7 -2.79 -10.10 24.26
N ALA A 8 -1.53 -9.70 24.28
CA ALA A 8 -0.95 -8.82 23.30
C ALA A 8 -1.36 -9.31 21.90
N ALA A 9 -2.07 -8.47 21.16
CA ALA A 9 -2.30 -8.63 19.74
C ALA A 9 -0.94 -8.53 19.02
N GLY A 10 -0.16 -9.62 19.06
CA GLY A 10 0.88 -9.86 18.08
C GLY A 10 0.18 -10.20 16.79
N GLY A 11 0.24 -9.28 15.82
CA GLY A 11 -0.51 -9.37 14.57
C GLY A 11 -0.29 -10.72 13.88
N ASP A 12 -1.36 -11.49 13.77
CA ASP A 12 -1.38 -12.72 13.00
C ASP A 12 -1.11 -12.39 11.51
N PRO A 13 -0.09 -13.02 10.88
CA PRO A 13 0.19 -12.82 9.45
C PRO A 13 -0.97 -13.26 8.57
N GLU A 14 -1.83 -14.17 9.04
CA GLU A 14 -3.08 -14.58 8.36
C GLU A 14 -4.15 -13.47 8.38
N GLY A 15 -4.22 -12.65 9.45
CA GLY A 15 -5.11 -11.48 9.48
C GLY A 15 -4.59 -10.31 8.64
N MET A 16 -3.27 -10.19 8.47
CA MET A 16 -2.66 -9.28 7.49
C MET A 16 -2.96 -9.72 6.07
N ALA A 17 -2.89 -11.02 5.77
CA ALA A 17 -3.21 -11.56 4.45
C ALA A 17 -4.68 -11.30 4.05
N GLU A 18 -5.61 -11.25 5.02
CA GLU A 18 -7.03 -10.94 4.79
C GLU A 18 -7.33 -9.43 4.70
N LEU A 19 -6.51 -8.56 5.32
CA LEU A 19 -6.51 -7.09 5.09
C LEU A 19 -5.81 -6.69 3.77
N LEU A 20 -4.91 -7.55 3.29
CA LEU A 20 -4.24 -7.47 1.99
C LEU A 20 -5.06 -8.14 0.88
N SER A 21 -6.17 -8.81 1.22
CA SER A 21 -7.21 -9.21 0.28
C SER A 21 -8.12 -8.01 -0.01
N GLU A 22 -8.27 -7.57 -1.24
CA GLU A 22 -7.21 -7.32 -2.21
C GLU A 22 -7.28 -5.81 -2.49
N CYS A 23 -6.34 -5.24 -3.21
CA CYS A 23 -6.53 -3.94 -3.86
C CYS A 23 -7.64 -4.05 -4.93
N GLU A 24 -8.81 -4.60 -4.59
CA GLU A 24 -9.90 -5.01 -5.47
C GLU A 24 -10.43 -3.80 -6.21
N LEU A 25 -10.58 -2.67 -5.51
CA LEU A 25 -11.05 -1.45 -6.13
C LEU A 25 -10.02 -0.95 -7.14
N LEU A 26 -8.75 -0.87 -6.76
CA LEU A 26 -7.68 -0.47 -7.69
C LEU A 26 -7.61 -1.43 -8.89
N ARG A 27 -7.53 -2.74 -8.66
CA ARG A 27 -7.45 -3.77 -9.70
C ARG A 27 -8.67 -3.73 -10.63
N ALA A 28 -9.87 -3.58 -10.09
CA ALA A 28 -11.09 -3.44 -10.88
C ALA A 28 -11.05 -2.15 -11.71
N ARG A 29 -10.62 -1.03 -11.11
CA ARG A 29 -10.58 0.28 -11.75
C ARG A 29 -9.59 0.34 -12.90
N VAL A 30 -8.41 -0.24 -12.73
CA VAL A 30 -7.38 -0.26 -13.77
C VAL A 30 -7.62 -1.37 -14.79
N GLY A 31 -8.24 -2.48 -14.37
CA GLY A 31 -8.72 -3.53 -15.26
C GLY A 31 -9.77 -3.03 -16.25
N GLN A 32 -10.67 -2.13 -15.84
CA GLN A 32 -11.61 -1.43 -16.75
C GLN A 32 -10.90 -0.56 -17.79
N GLN A 33 -9.64 -0.19 -17.56
CA GLN A 33 -8.79 0.55 -18.50
C GLN A 33 -7.82 -0.36 -19.27
N GLY A 34 -7.93 -1.69 -19.12
CA GLY A 34 -7.09 -2.68 -19.79
C GLY A 34 -5.71 -2.87 -19.17
N LEU A 35 -5.46 -2.32 -17.97
CA LEU A 35 -4.22 -2.52 -17.23
C LEU A 35 -4.36 -3.72 -16.28
N ALA A 36 -3.44 -4.67 -16.38
CA ALA A 36 -3.29 -5.79 -15.46
C ALA A 36 -2.11 -5.53 -14.53
N LEU A 37 -2.33 -5.62 -13.22
CA LEU A 37 -1.30 -5.43 -12.21
C LEU A 37 -0.67 -6.77 -11.82
N ASP A 38 0.64 -6.88 -11.99
CA ASP A 38 1.44 -8.10 -11.82
C ASP A 38 2.35 -8.10 -10.58
N ASP A 39 2.12 -7.15 -9.66
CA ASP A 39 2.89 -6.94 -8.43
C ASP A 39 4.37 -6.63 -8.65
N THR A 40 4.70 -6.03 -9.81
CA THR A 40 6.06 -5.60 -10.15
C THR A 40 6.23 -4.07 -10.11
N PRO A 41 7.47 -3.56 -10.08
CA PRO A 41 7.73 -2.13 -10.21
C PRO A 41 7.24 -1.53 -11.53
N SER A 42 7.16 -2.31 -12.62
CA SER A 42 6.57 -1.86 -13.89
C SER A 42 5.10 -1.54 -13.77
N SER A 43 4.35 -2.26 -12.93
CA SER A 43 2.96 -1.95 -12.66
C SER A 43 2.80 -0.62 -11.92
N LEU A 44 3.74 -0.23 -11.04
CA LEU A 44 3.71 1.10 -10.40
C LEU A 44 3.88 2.22 -11.43
N GLN A 45 4.84 2.08 -12.34
CA GLN A 45 5.01 3.04 -13.45
C GLN A 45 3.74 3.13 -14.29
N ALA A 46 3.09 2.00 -14.58
CA ALA A 46 1.84 2.01 -15.34
C ALA A 46 0.69 2.71 -14.60
N LEU A 47 0.60 2.55 -13.28
CA LEU A 47 -0.34 3.29 -12.45
C LEU A 47 -0.11 4.80 -12.53
N ASP A 48 1.14 5.24 -12.43
CA ASP A 48 1.52 6.66 -12.47
C ASP A 48 1.16 7.34 -13.81
N GLN A 49 0.94 6.56 -14.89
CA GLN A 49 0.53 7.09 -16.21
C GLN A 49 -1.00 7.13 -16.42
N LEU A 50 -1.80 6.68 -15.45
CA LEU A 50 -3.26 6.65 -15.61
C LEU A 50 -3.89 8.04 -15.63
N THR A 51 -4.96 8.17 -16.41
CA THR A 51 -5.81 9.37 -16.32
C THR A 51 -6.66 9.28 -15.04
N PRO A 52 -6.56 10.26 -14.12
CA PRO A 52 -7.06 10.12 -12.75
C PRO A 52 -8.56 10.43 -12.62
N ARG A 53 -9.40 9.68 -13.34
CA ARG A 53 -10.87 9.89 -13.39
C ARG A 53 -11.57 9.67 -12.05
N TRP A 54 -10.96 8.94 -11.14
CA TRP A 54 -11.47 8.76 -9.77
C TRP A 54 -11.49 10.06 -8.96
N ARG A 55 -10.70 11.08 -9.34
CA ARG A 55 -10.69 12.37 -8.61
C ARG A 55 -12.00 13.13 -8.72
N ASP A 56 -12.79 12.83 -9.75
CA ASP A 56 -14.14 13.37 -9.92
C ASP A 56 -15.14 12.75 -8.93
N ASP A 57 -14.79 11.62 -8.29
CA ASP A 57 -15.58 10.92 -7.28
C ASP A 57 -14.90 11.00 -5.91
N GLN A 58 -15.38 11.92 -5.08
CA GLN A 58 -14.84 12.15 -3.73
C GLN A 58 -15.10 10.98 -2.78
N GLU A 59 -16.08 10.12 -3.08
CA GLU A 59 -16.37 8.93 -2.29
C GLU A 59 -15.41 7.79 -2.66
N GLU A 60 -15.08 7.60 -3.94
CA GLU A 60 -14.13 6.58 -4.46
C GLU A 60 -12.69 6.89 -4.05
N LEU A 61 -12.29 8.16 -4.14
CA LEU A 61 -10.90 8.61 -3.97
C LEU A 61 -10.17 8.03 -2.75
N PRO A 62 -10.68 8.12 -1.51
CA PRO A 62 -9.93 7.65 -0.34
C PRO A 62 -9.73 6.12 -0.36
N TRP A 63 -10.68 5.36 -0.88
CA TRP A 63 -10.55 3.91 -1.00
C TRP A 63 -9.54 3.53 -2.07
N LEU A 64 -9.56 4.21 -3.23
CA LEU A 64 -8.58 3.96 -4.28
C LEU A 64 -7.15 4.32 -3.83
N GLY A 65 -6.99 5.43 -3.10
CA GLY A 65 -5.69 5.82 -2.55
C GLY A 65 -5.17 4.83 -1.51
N ASN A 66 -6.05 4.31 -0.65
CA ASN A 66 -5.69 3.23 0.26
C ASN A 66 -5.21 1.98 -0.49
N ASP A 67 -5.96 1.54 -1.51
CA ASP A 67 -5.57 0.40 -2.34
C ASP A 67 -4.24 0.62 -3.07
N ALA A 68 -4.01 1.82 -3.61
CA ALA A 68 -2.75 2.19 -4.25
C ALA A 68 -1.58 2.10 -3.28
N GLY A 69 -1.77 2.52 -2.03
CA GLY A 69 -0.79 2.40 -0.97
C GLY A 69 -0.49 0.94 -0.60
N LEU A 70 -1.53 0.12 -0.42
CA LEU A 70 -1.37 -1.31 -0.14
C LEU A 70 -0.67 -2.05 -1.29
N TYR A 71 -0.99 -1.68 -2.53
CA TYR A 71 -0.32 -2.20 -3.72
C TYR A 71 1.16 -1.82 -3.74
N LEU A 72 1.50 -0.55 -3.49
CA LEU A 72 2.88 -0.08 -3.34
C LEU A 72 3.64 -0.89 -2.28
N GLY A 73 3.05 -1.06 -1.09
CA GLY A 73 3.68 -1.84 -0.02
C GLY A 73 3.90 -3.30 -0.39
N THR A 74 2.97 -3.90 -1.15
CA THR A 74 3.11 -5.25 -1.69
C THR A 74 4.30 -5.36 -2.64
N VAL A 75 4.46 -4.41 -3.58
CA VAL A 75 5.60 -4.39 -4.51
C VAL A 75 6.92 -4.21 -3.75
N ILE A 76 6.98 -3.31 -2.76
CA ILE A 76 8.17 -3.09 -1.93
C ILE A 76 8.56 -4.39 -1.20
N VAL A 77 7.63 -5.00 -0.45
CA VAL A 77 7.92 -6.21 0.34
C VAL A 77 8.34 -7.38 -0.54
N ARG A 78 7.78 -7.50 -1.75
CA ARG A 78 8.13 -8.58 -2.69
C ARG A 78 9.48 -8.42 -3.37
N THR A 79 9.96 -7.18 -3.55
CA THR A 79 11.10 -6.91 -4.43
C THR A 79 12.30 -6.26 -3.73
N VAL A 80 12.09 -5.59 -2.59
CA VAL A 80 13.15 -4.98 -1.79
C VAL A 80 13.56 -5.93 -0.67
N ARG A 81 14.83 -6.36 -0.70
CA ARG A 81 15.35 -7.35 0.26
C ARG A 81 15.28 -6.79 1.68
N GLY A 82 14.65 -7.55 2.58
CA GLY A 82 14.56 -7.20 4.00
C GLY A 82 13.47 -6.18 4.31
N ALA A 83 12.67 -5.76 3.32
CA ALA A 83 11.44 -5.04 3.58
C ALA A 83 10.38 -5.99 4.16
N ALA A 84 9.62 -5.52 5.15
CA ALA A 84 8.55 -6.28 5.79
C ALA A 84 7.41 -5.37 6.22
N TRP A 85 6.19 -5.91 6.23
CA TRP A 85 5.04 -5.24 6.82
C TRP A 85 5.24 -5.04 8.32
N HIS A 86 4.80 -3.89 8.80
CA HIS A 86 4.72 -3.54 10.20
C HIS A 86 3.43 -2.78 10.47
N VAL A 87 2.87 -2.91 11.66
CA VAL A 87 1.64 -2.21 12.04
C VAL A 87 1.95 -1.32 13.23
N TRP A 88 1.73 -0.01 13.06
CA TRP A 88 1.89 0.94 14.15
C TRP A 88 0.79 0.76 15.21
N PRO A 89 1.03 1.23 16.45
CA PRO A 89 -0.02 1.37 17.44
C PRO A 89 -1.18 2.20 16.85
N GLY A 90 -2.36 1.59 16.70
CA GLY A 90 -3.53 2.19 16.03
C GLY A 90 -3.97 1.46 14.76
N GLY A 91 -3.20 0.47 14.28
CA GLY A 91 -3.62 -0.38 13.15
C GLY A 91 -3.17 0.11 11.78
N HIS A 92 -2.32 1.14 11.72
CA HIS A 92 -1.82 1.69 10.46
C HIS A 92 -0.71 0.80 9.87
N PRO A 93 -0.88 0.23 8.66
CA PRO A 93 0.14 -0.59 8.03
C PRO A 93 1.23 0.30 7.41
N VAL A 94 2.48 -0.05 7.69
CA VAL A 94 3.68 0.56 7.11
C VAL A 94 4.62 -0.52 6.61
N VAL A 95 5.54 -0.17 5.70
CA VAL A 95 6.61 -1.08 5.30
C VAL A 95 7.91 -0.66 5.99
N ARG A 96 8.48 -1.53 6.81
CA ARG A 96 9.79 -1.33 7.43
C ARG A 96 10.88 -1.90 6.54
N LEU A 97 11.87 -1.09 6.19
CA LEU A 97 13.03 -1.45 5.37
C LEU A 97 14.14 -2.06 6.23
N ALA A 98 15.14 -2.67 5.58
CA ALA A 98 16.29 -3.26 6.27
C ALA A 98 17.11 -2.25 7.09
N SER A 99 17.16 -0.98 6.64
CA SER A 99 17.75 0.14 7.39
C SER A 99 16.96 0.56 8.63
N GLY A 100 15.76 0.02 8.84
CA GLY A 100 14.85 0.38 9.91
C GLY A 100 13.92 1.55 9.59
N ARG A 101 14.15 2.25 8.46
CA ARG A 101 13.24 3.29 7.95
C ARG A 101 11.87 2.68 7.64
N GLU A 102 10.82 3.42 7.97
CA GLU A 102 9.44 3.03 7.68
C GLU A 102 8.88 3.87 6.54
N VAL A 103 8.13 3.23 5.64
CA VAL A 103 7.40 3.85 4.54
C VAL A 103 5.93 3.82 4.88
N ASN A 104 5.30 4.99 5.03
CA ASN A 104 3.86 5.12 5.21
C ASN A 104 3.17 4.96 3.85
N VAL A 105 2.92 3.71 3.46
CA VAL A 105 2.42 3.40 2.12
C VAL A 105 0.99 3.87 1.89
N VAL A 106 0.15 3.91 2.93
CA VAL A 106 -1.24 4.41 2.83
C VAL A 106 -1.26 5.91 2.57
N GLU A 107 -0.43 6.68 3.28
CA GLU A 107 -0.28 8.12 3.03
C GLU A 107 0.24 8.38 1.62
N ALA A 108 1.28 7.67 1.19
CA ALA A 108 1.81 7.78 -0.18
C ALA A 108 0.76 7.46 -1.25
N GLY A 109 -0.06 6.44 -1.04
CA GLY A 109 -1.16 6.08 -1.95
C GLY A 109 -2.27 7.13 -2.00
N LEU A 110 -2.64 7.72 -0.86
CA LEU A 110 -3.61 8.82 -0.80
C LEU A 110 -3.08 10.07 -1.49
N ASP A 111 -1.84 10.47 -1.21
CA ASP A 111 -1.21 11.62 -1.85
C ASP A 111 -1.13 11.43 -3.37
N TRP A 112 -0.77 10.24 -3.84
CA TRP A 112 -0.81 9.89 -5.26
C TRP A 112 -2.23 9.98 -5.84
N ALA A 113 -3.24 9.43 -5.14
CA ALA A 113 -4.61 9.45 -5.64
C ALA A 113 -5.16 10.88 -5.77
N VAL A 114 -4.84 11.77 -4.81
CA VAL A 114 -5.28 13.16 -4.80
C VAL A 114 -4.46 14.02 -5.76
N HIS A 115 -3.13 13.96 -5.67
CA HIS A 115 -2.22 14.92 -6.28
C HIS A 115 -1.47 14.35 -7.48
N GLY A 116 -1.31 13.03 -7.55
CA GLY A 116 -0.45 12.35 -8.52
C GLY A 116 1.04 12.46 -8.17
N SER A 117 1.36 12.95 -6.97
CA SER A 117 2.73 13.15 -6.51
C SER A 117 2.83 12.94 -4.99
N PRO A 118 3.89 12.31 -4.48
CA PRO A 118 4.95 11.64 -5.25
C PRO A 118 4.38 10.46 -6.07
N GLU A 119 5.03 10.15 -7.19
CA GLU A 119 4.67 8.98 -7.99
C GLU A 119 4.90 7.69 -7.17
N LEU A 120 4.06 6.68 -7.35
CA LEU A 120 4.20 5.41 -6.62
C LEU A 120 5.54 4.75 -6.94
N PHE A 121 5.97 4.83 -8.21
CA PHE A 121 7.27 4.32 -8.63
C PHE A 121 8.44 5.09 -7.98
N GLN A 122 8.29 6.40 -7.75
CA GLN A 122 9.32 7.20 -7.06
C GLN A 122 9.47 6.71 -5.61
N VAL A 123 8.37 6.55 -4.88
CA VAL A 123 8.40 6.06 -3.48
C VAL A 123 9.01 4.66 -3.42
N TYR A 124 8.68 3.80 -4.38
CA TYR A 124 9.32 2.49 -4.53
C TYR A 124 10.83 2.59 -4.77
N ALA A 125 11.27 3.44 -5.69
CA ALA A 125 12.69 3.59 -6.02
C ALA A 125 13.50 4.05 -4.81
N GLU A 126 13.00 5.06 -4.09
CA GLU A 126 13.62 5.54 -2.85
C GLU A 126 13.69 4.43 -1.78
N ALA A 127 12.67 3.57 -1.69
CA ALA A 127 12.68 2.42 -0.78
C ALA A 127 13.69 1.34 -1.17
N ALA A 128 13.90 1.13 -2.48
CA ALA A 128 14.84 0.14 -3.01
C ALA A 128 16.32 0.53 -2.81
N GLU A 129 16.62 1.80 -2.59
CA GLU A 129 17.97 2.32 -2.32
C GLU A 129 18.39 2.26 -0.84
N ALA A 130 17.49 1.83 0.05
CA ALA A 130 17.61 2.00 1.50
C ALA A 130 18.34 0.89 2.27
#